data_AF-C0FWN7-F1
#
_entry.id   AF-C0FWN7-F1
#
_cell.length_a   1.000
_cell.length_b   1.000
_cell.length_c   1.000
_cell.angle_alpha   90.00
_cell.angle_beta   90.00
_cell.angle_gamma   90.00
#
_symmetry.space_group_name_H-M   'P 1'
#
loop_
_entity.id
_entity.type
_entity.pdbx_description
1 polymer ?
#
loop_
_entity_poly.entity_id
_entity_poly.type
_entity_poly.pdbx_seq_one_letter_code
_entity_poly.pdbx_strand_id
1 'polypeptide(L)' 'RYTHMITHKQLTLAEVFEDCQNKFDNDKYQFLSLLDEAINLDEIVPVSFVSHFHARTGRPRKHQLYPMLKAFLLERIF' A
#
# COMPACT_ATOMS: atom_id res chain seq x y z
N ARG A 1 -14.64 6.08 -42.40
CA ARG A 1 -14.65 5.55 -41.02
C ARG A 1 -13.19 5.36 -40.62
N TYR A 2 -12.63 6.23 -39.80
CA TYR A 2 -11.26 6.06 -39.30
C TYR A 2 -11.33 5.24 -38.01
N THR A 3 -10.72 4.07 -38.00
CA THR A 3 -10.52 3.27 -36.78
C THR A 3 -9.45 3.96 -35.94
N HIS A 4 -9.81 4.48 -34.77
CA HIS A 4 -8.83 4.94 -33.77
C HIS A 4 -7.98 3.73 -33.36
N MET A 5 -6.73 3.70 -33.83
CA MET A 5 -5.75 2.70 -33.43
C MET A 5 -5.19 3.13 -32.08
N ILE A 6 -5.54 2.40 -31.02
CA ILE A 6 -5.01 2.65 -29.68
C ILE A 6 -3.56 2.16 -29.69
N THR A 7 -2.60 3.09 -29.66
CA THR A 7 -1.20 2.74 -29.49
C THR A 7 -0.97 2.35 -28.04
N HIS A 8 -0.67 1.08 -27.79
CA HIS A 8 -0.27 0.63 -26.46
C HIS A 8 1.16 1.08 -26.18
N LYS A 9 1.31 2.11 -25.35
CA LYS A 9 2.60 2.52 -24.80
C LYS A 9 3.01 1.50 -23.74
N GLN A 10 4.11 0.79 -23.94
CA GLN A 10 4.72 -0.02 -22.88
C GLN A 10 5.23 0.94 -21.81
N LEU A 11 4.74 0.77 -20.58
CA LEU A 11 5.25 1.52 -19.44
C LEU A 11 6.58 0.93 -18.97
N THR A 12 7.55 1.81 -18.73
CA THR A 12 8.79 1.46 -18.05
C THR A 12 8.59 1.47 -16.54
N LEU A 13 9.46 0.77 -15.82
CA LEU A 13 9.43 0.79 -14.35
C LEU A 13 9.61 2.21 -13.79
N ALA A 14 10.42 3.04 -14.47
CA ALA A 14 10.64 4.42 -14.07
C ALA A 14 9.36 5.26 -14.17
N GLU A 15 8.58 5.11 -15.25
CA GLU A 15 7.31 5.82 -15.41
C GLU A 15 6.26 5.38 -14.38
N VAL A 16 6.22 4.09 -14.05
CA VAL A 16 5.34 3.59 -12.98
C VAL A 16 5.75 4.15 -11.63
N PHE A 17 7.06 4.21 -11.35
CA PHE A 17 7.57 4.79 -10.12
C PHE A 17 7.28 6.29 -10.03
N GLU A 18 7.47 7.04 -11.11
CA GLU A 18 7.19 8.48 -11.17
C GLU A 18 5.70 8.78 -10.95
N ASP A 19 4.80 8.01 -11.56
CA ASP A 19 3.35 8.14 -11.33
C ASP A 19 2.97 7.84 -9.87
N CYS A 20 3.59 6.81 -9.27
CA CYS A 20 3.40 6.48 -7.86
C CYS A 20 3.88 7.61 -6.94
N GLN A 21 5.08 8.16 -7.19
CA GLN A 21 5.66 9.26 -6.43
C GLN A 21 4.80 10.52 -6.53
N ASN A 22 4.31 10.85 -7.74
CA ASN A 22 3.42 11.99 -7.94
C ASN A 22 2.12 11.84 -7.12
N LYS A 23 1.51 10.65 -7.12
CA LYS A 23 0.34 10.37 -6.27
C LYS A 23 0.68 10.51 -4.79
N PHE A 24 1.83 10.02 -4.35
CA PHE A 24 2.26 10.18 -2.96
C PHE A 24 2.35 11.65 -2.54
N ASP A 25 2.95 12.48 -3.38
CA ASP A 25 3.19 13.91 -3.09
C ASP A 25 1.92 14.75 -3.22
N ASN A 26 1.08 14.48 -4.22
CA ASN A 26 0.00 15.38 -4.65
C ASN A 26 -1.42 14.84 -4.44
N ASP A 27 -1.63 13.51 -4.36
CA ASP A 27 -2.95 12.89 -4.17
C ASP A 27 -2.89 11.69 -3.22
N LYS A 28 -2.86 12.01 -1.93
CA LYS A 28 -2.76 11.03 -0.84
C LYS A 28 -3.89 10.00 -0.86
N TYR A 29 -5.09 10.36 -1.33
CA TYR A 29 -6.21 9.43 -1.38
C TYR A 29 -6.02 8.37 -2.47
N GLN A 30 -5.60 8.80 -3.66
CA GLN A 30 -5.23 7.85 -4.72
C GLN A 30 -4.04 6.98 -4.30
N PHE A 31 -3.03 7.56 -3.67
CA PHE A 31 -1.89 6.81 -3.19
C PHE A 31 -2.28 5.76 -2.14
N LEU A 32 -3.10 6.10 -1.15
CA LEU A 32 -3.58 5.13 -0.15
C LEU A 32 -4.44 4.02 -0.77
N SER A 33 -5.23 4.34 -1.81
CA SER A 33 -6.00 3.33 -2.54
C SER A 33 -5.08 2.38 -3.30
N LEU A 34 -4.06 2.91 -3.99
CA LEU A 34 -3.04 2.12 -4.67
C LEU A 34 -2.25 1.23 -3.69
N LEU A 35 -1.90 1.76 -2.52
CA LEU A 35 -1.20 1.01 -1.47
C LEU A 35 -2.04 -0.18 -0.98
N ASP A 36 -3.34 0.03 -0.79
CA ASP A 36 -4.27 -1.01 -0.35
C ASP A 36 -4.52 -2.08 -1.42
N GLU A 37 -4.49 -1.70 -2.70
CA GLU A 37 -4.59 -2.64 -3.82
C GLU A 37 -3.28 -3.44 -4.05
N ALA A 38 -2.13 -2.79 -3.86
CA ALA A 38 -0.82 -3.37 -4.16
C ALA A 38 -0.24 -4.22 -3.02
N ILE A 39 -0.59 -3.92 -1.77
CA ILE A 39 -0.04 -4.59 -0.58
C ILE A 39 -1.16 -5.24 0.23
N ASN A 40 -1.35 -6.54 0.01
CA ASN A 40 -2.24 -7.34 0.84
C ASN A 40 -1.55 -7.74 2.16
N LEU A 41 -1.86 -7.05 3.25
CA LEU A 41 -1.28 -7.36 4.56
C LEU A 41 -1.64 -8.75 5.09
N ASP A 42 -2.77 -9.34 4.67
CA ASP A 42 -3.15 -10.69 5.10
C ASP A 42 -2.23 -11.77 4.48
N GLU A 43 -1.63 -11.49 3.32
CA GLU A 43 -0.68 -12.40 2.67
C GLU A 43 0.72 -12.32 3.29
N ILE A 44 1.10 -11.15 3.82
CA ILE A 44 2.47 -10.88 4.27
C ILE A 44 2.60 -11.06 5.79
N VAL A 45 1.56 -10.72 6.56
CA VAL A 45 1.60 -10.78 8.02
C VAL A 45 1.28 -12.20 8.50
N PRO A 46 2.21 -12.89 9.18
CA PRO A 46 1.94 -14.24 9.66
C PRO A 46 0.79 -14.27 10.67
N VAL A 47 -0.06 -15.30 10.60
CA VAL A 47 -1.15 -15.53 11.57
C VAL A 47 -0.65 -15.57 13.02
N SER A 48 0.56 -16.11 13.22
CA SER A 48 1.20 -16.10 14.54
C SER A 48 1.44 -14.68 15.03
N PHE A 49 1.89 -13.76 14.18
CA PHE A 49 2.09 -12.36 14.53
C PHE A 49 0.77 -11.69 14.94
N VAL A 50 -0.29 -11.89 14.15
CA VAL A 50 -1.64 -11.38 14.48
C VAL A 50 -2.08 -11.89 15.85
N SER A 51 -1.94 -13.20 16.08
CA SER A 51 -2.31 -13.84 17.34
C SER A 51 -1.55 -13.26 18.54
N HIS A 52 -0.23 -13.07 18.41
CA HIS A 52 0.60 -12.47 19.45
C HIS A 52 0.27 -11.00 19.69
N PHE A 53 0.01 -10.24 18.62
CA PHE A 53 -0.43 -8.85 18.73
C PHE A 53 -1.72 -8.76 19.55
N HIS A 54 -2.67 -9.66 19.34
CA HIS A 54 -3.96 -9.66 20.06
C HIS A 54 -3.94 -10.38 21.41
N ALA A 55 -2.86 -11.07 21.79
CA ALA A 55 -2.73 -11.76 23.07
C ALA A 55 -2.95 -10.81 24.27
N ARG A 56 -3.60 -11.29 25.34
CA ARG A 56 -3.84 -10.47 26.55
C ARG A 56 -2.57 -10.37 27.38
N THR A 57 -1.78 -9.31 27.14
CA THR A 57 -0.50 -9.04 27.82
C THR A 57 -0.64 -8.09 29.01
N GLY A 58 -1.86 -7.84 29.49
CA GLY A 58 -2.13 -6.97 30.64
C GLY A 58 -2.07 -5.46 30.35
N ARG A 59 -1.71 -5.05 29.12
CA ARG A 59 -1.73 -3.64 28.69
C ARG A 59 -2.72 -3.44 27.54
N PRO A 60 -3.57 -2.39 27.59
CA PRO A 60 -4.45 -2.08 26.47
C PRO A 60 -3.63 -1.62 25.27
N ARG A 61 -3.98 -2.10 24.08
CA ARG A 61 -3.40 -1.64 22.82
C ARG A 61 -4.09 -0.38 22.35
N LYS A 62 -3.31 0.67 22.09
CA LYS A 62 -3.81 1.96 21.59
C LYS A 62 -4.08 1.97 20.09
N HIS A 63 -3.27 1.24 19.32
CA HIS A 63 -3.30 1.25 17.86
C HIS A 63 -3.80 -0.09 17.32
N GLN A 64 -4.53 -0.05 16.20
CA GLN A 64 -4.93 -1.24 15.46
C GLN A 64 -3.75 -1.79 14.65
N LEU A 65 -3.68 -3.11 14.51
CA LEU A 65 -2.55 -3.80 13.88
C LEU A 65 -2.27 -3.28 12.45
N TYR A 66 -3.26 -3.37 11.56
CA TYR A 66 -3.04 -3.05 10.15
C TYR A 66 -2.82 -1.56 9.88
N PRO A 67 -3.54 -0.61 10.50
CA PRO A 67 -3.19 0.80 10.42
C PRO A 67 -1.78 1.11 10.91
N MET A 68 -1.32 0.44 11.98
CA MET A 68 0.05 0.62 12.49
C MET A 68 1.10 0.08 11.50
N LEU A 69 0.85 -1.09 10.90
CA LEU A 69 1.75 -1.65 9.88
C LEU A 69 1.78 -0.80 8.61
N LYS A 70 0.63 -0.32 8.12
CA LYS A 70 0.56 0.62 6.99
C LYS A 70 1.38 1.87 7.28
N ALA A 71 1.21 2.48 8.45
CA ALA A 71 1.99 3.66 8.85
C ALA A 71 3.51 3.35 8.89
N PHE A 72 3.92 2.18 9.37
CA PHE A 72 5.32 1.77 9.37
C PHE A 72 5.89 1.56 7.97
N LEU A 73 5.11 0.99 7.03
CA LEU A 73 5.51 0.87 5.63
C LEU A 73 5.71 2.24 4.99
N LEU A 74 4.79 3.18 5.26
CA LEU A 74 4.92 4.57 4.79
C LEU A 74 6.16 5.24 5.35
N GLU A 75 6.52 5.03 6.62
CA GLU A 75 7.68 5.67 7.24
C GLU A 75 9.04 5.12 6.72
N ARG A 76 9.07 3.86 6.28
CA ARG A 76 10.34 3.16 6.00
C ARG A 76 10.61 2.87 4.53
N ILE A 77 9.60 2.96 3.67
CA ILE A 77 9.72 2.66 2.24
C ILE A 77 9.56 3.92 1.40
N PHE A 78 8.69 4.84 1.82
CA PHE A 78 8.32 6.05 1.08
C PHE A 78 8.81 7.31 1.81
#